data_AF-A0A955Z6Y6-F1
#
_entry.id   AF-A0A955Z6Y6-F1
#
_cell.length_a   1.000
_cell.length_b   1.000
_cell.length_c   1.000
_cell.angle_alpha   90.00
_cell.angle_beta   90.00
_cell.angle_gamma   90.00
#
_symmetry.space_group_name_H-M   'P 1'
#
loop_
_entity.id
_entity.type
_entity.pdbx_description
1 polymer ?
#
loop_
_entity_poly.entity_id
_entity_poly.type
_entity_poly.pdbx_seq_one_letter_code
_entity_poly.pdbx_strand_id
1 'polypeptide(L)'
;MPSFSSKITARLLTRDGAVAAAVMVVLVACGGTTGTAPGSSGASSGGALCGAGCAAGKLCDAALGCVDCLTDANCGGSKKFCIQGDCGACRTNADCGAAAPSCWPGDHECHPSCTSGASCPGDARLCDAATGACLECKASTDCAGRGDPICNTARGKCVDCATAADCPSAKPRCVGEGKCVQCTTNADCGGTTPLCNREGSCTACLSNTDCPAPAKVCKDQSRCVECDRDEDCPAATPKCRDGGQCTVK
;
A
#
# COMPACT_ATOMS: atom_id res chain seq x y z
N MET A 1 29.92 45.45 -37.39
CA MET A 1 30.44 46.75 -36.92
C MET A 1 29.26 47.57 -36.43
N PRO A 2 29.24 48.25 -35.26
CA PRO A 2 30.03 48.18 -34.01
C PRO A 2 29.19 47.48 -32.88
N SER A 3 29.71 46.88 -31.80
CA SER A 3 30.58 47.28 -30.68
C SER A 3 30.00 48.36 -29.75
N PHE A 4 29.45 47.95 -28.60
CA PHE A 4 29.56 48.69 -27.33
C PHE A 4 29.70 47.71 -26.16
N SER A 5 30.92 47.67 -25.64
CA SER A 5 31.28 47.13 -24.34
C SER A 5 30.82 48.12 -23.25
N SER A 6 30.12 47.65 -22.22
CA SER A 6 29.89 48.44 -21.01
C SER A 6 30.23 47.62 -19.77
N LYS A 7 31.24 48.09 -19.06
CA LYS A 7 31.86 47.49 -17.87
C LYS A 7 30.91 47.54 -16.68
N ILE A 8 30.50 46.39 -16.15
CA ILE A 8 29.85 46.32 -14.83
C ILE A 8 30.96 46.42 -13.77
N THR A 9 31.04 47.60 -13.14
CA THR A 9 31.93 47.86 -12.00
C THR A 9 31.23 47.34 -10.74
N ALA A 10 31.70 46.23 -10.19
CA ALA A 10 31.23 45.72 -8.91
C ALA A 10 31.75 46.63 -7.78
N ARG A 11 30.87 47.43 -7.18
CA ARG A 11 31.10 48.06 -5.88
C ARG A 11 30.42 47.21 -4.81
N LEU A 12 31.21 46.38 -4.12
CA LEU A 12 30.83 45.84 -2.81
C LEU A 12 30.92 46.98 -1.79
N LEU A 13 29.78 47.33 -1.20
CA LEU A 13 29.71 48.05 0.06
C LEU A 13 28.84 47.24 1.02
N THR A 14 29.50 46.62 1.98
CA THR A 14 28.90 45.96 3.14
C THR A 14 28.64 47.00 4.23
N ARG A 15 27.40 47.13 4.71
CA ARG A 15 27.09 47.39 6.12
C ARG A 15 25.59 47.28 6.39
N ASP A 16 25.30 46.64 7.53
CA ASP A 16 24.02 46.60 8.25
C ASP A 16 22.96 45.56 7.79
N GLY A 17 23.03 44.37 8.43
CA GLY A 17 21.88 43.80 9.13
C GLY A 17 20.63 43.39 8.35
N ALA A 18 20.74 42.49 7.37
CA ALA A 18 19.67 41.56 6.99
C ALA A 18 20.27 40.44 6.12
N VAL A 19 20.15 39.17 6.52
CA VAL A 19 20.45 38.04 5.64
C VAL A 19 19.28 37.89 4.66
N ALA A 20 19.29 38.71 3.61
CA ALA A 20 18.42 38.52 2.47
C ALA A 20 19.10 37.49 1.55
N ALA A 21 18.72 36.22 1.71
CA ALA A 21 19.07 35.18 0.75
C ALA A 21 18.36 35.49 -0.58
N ALA A 22 19.07 36.15 -1.49
CA ALA A 22 18.61 36.38 -2.86
C ALA A 22 18.59 35.03 -3.59
N VAL A 23 17.43 34.37 -3.54
CA VAL A 23 17.10 33.20 -4.34
C VAL A 23 17.12 33.63 -5.82
N MET A 24 18.06 33.10 -6.59
CA MET A 24 18.05 33.17 -8.05
C MET A 24 16.83 32.39 -8.56
N VAL A 25 15.76 33.11 -8.88
CA VAL A 25 14.59 32.54 -9.56
C VAL A 25 14.97 32.30 -11.02
N VAL A 26 15.33 31.06 -11.34
CA VAL A 26 15.40 30.58 -12.72
C VAL A 26 13.96 30.34 -13.18
N LEU A 27 13.41 31.27 -13.97
CA LEU A 27 12.14 31.09 -14.67
C LEU A 27 12.36 30.07 -15.80
N VAL A 28 12.15 28.79 -15.50
CA VAL A 28 11.95 27.75 -16.51
C VAL A 28 10.53 27.87 -17.04
N ALA A 29 10.39 28.42 -18.24
CA ALA A 29 9.14 28.44 -18.97
C ALA A 29 8.83 27.02 -19.50
N CYS A 30 7.91 26.30 -18.83
CA CYS A 30 7.18 25.20 -19.46
C CYS A 30 5.83 25.72 -19.93
N GLY A 31 5.61 25.75 -21.24
CA GLY A 31 4.36 26.14 -21.86
C GLY A 31 3.22 25.22 -21.44
N GLY A 32 2.13 25.81 -20.94
CA GLY A 32 0.87 25.12 -20.73
C GLY A 32 0.09 25.03 -22.03
N THR A 33 -0.25 23.81 -22.44
CA THR A 33 -1.38 23.55 -23.34
C THR A 33 -2.51 22.96 -22.51
N THR A 34 -3.64 23.66 -22.48
CA THR A 34 -4.92 23.17 -21.98
C THR A 34 -5.40 21.99 -22.84
N GLY A 35 -5.66 20.84 -22.20
CA GLY A 35 -6.26 19.69 -22.87
C GLY A 35 -6.52 18.53 -21.90
N THR A 36 -7.78 18.40 -21.48
CA THR A 36 -8.54 17.17 -21.19
C THR A 36 -7.81 15.97 -20.54
N ALA A 37 -8.24 15.62 -19.32
CA ALA A 37 -7.99 14.32 -18.70
C ALA A 37 -8.36 13.16 -19.63
N PRO A 38 -7.55 12.10 -19.65
CA PRO A 38 -8.00 10.87 -18.99
C PRO A 38 -6.92 10.29 -18.08
N GLY A 39 -7.34 9.40 -17.18
CA GLY A 39 -6.56 8.85 -16.07
C GLY A 39 -5.08 8.65 -16.38
N SER A 40 -4.24 9.38 -15.66
CA SER A 40 -2.83 9.07 -15.53
C SER A 40 -2.71 7.79 -14.72
N SER A 41 -2.76 6.66 -15.42
CA SER A 41 -2.07 5.43 -15.05
C SER A 41 -0.58 5.76 -14.99
N GLY A 42 -0.16 6.39 -13.88
CA GLY A 42 1.23 6.40 -13.49
C GLY A 42 1.61 4.94 -13.31
N ALA A 43 2.32 4.39 -14.29
CA ALA A 43 3.05 3.16 -14.12
C ALA A 43 4.17 3.42 -13.11
N SER A 44 3.79 3.51 -11.83
CA SER A 44 4.71 3.17 -10.75
C SER A 44 5.17 1.77 -11.09
N SER A 45 6.47 1.63 -11.34
CA SER A 45 7.19 0.35 -11.46
C SER A 45 6.57 -0.66 -10.49
N GLY A 46 5.68 -1.50 -11.01
CA GLY A 46 4.73 -2.24 -10.20
C GLY A 46 5.46 -3.24 -9.34
N GLY A 47 5.47 -3.01 -8.02
CA GLY A 47 5.77 -4.08 -7.08
C GLY A 47 4.82 -5.25 -7.37
N ALA A 48 5.28 -6.49 -7.17
CA ALA A 48 4.46 -7.66 -7.51
C ALA A 48 3.11 -7.67 -6.78
N LEU A 49 3.03 -6.99 -5.63
CA LEU A 49 1.81 -6.75 -4.86
C LEU A 49 0.71 -5.99 -5.63
N CYS A 50 1.07 -5.18 -6.62
CA CYS A 50 0.11 -4.45 -7.46
C CYS A 50 -0.22 -5.17 -8.77
N GLY A 51 0.51 -6.22 -9.14
CA GLY A 51 0.30 -7.01 -10.35
C GLY A 51 0.10 -6.17 -11.62
N ALA A 52 -0.98 -6.45 -12.35
CA ALA A 52 -1.39 -5.74 -13.58
C ALA A 52 -2.02 -4.35 -13.34
N GLY A 53 -2.08 -3.90 -12.08
CA GLY A 53 -2.69 -2.64 -11.67
C GLY A 53 -3.68 -2.82 -10.52
N CYS A 54 -3.89 -1.75 -9.77
CA CYS A 54 -4.86 -1.71 -8.68
C CYS A 54 -6.28 -1.48 -9.20
N ALA A 55 -7.28 -1.80 -8.38
CA ALA A 55 -8.67 -1.49 -8.69
C ALA A 55 -8.87 0.01 -8.97
N ALA A 56 -9.92 0.36 -9.72
CA ALA A 56 -10.20 1.75 -10.08
C ALA A 56 -10.20 2.67 -8.85
N GLY A 57 -9.43 3.75 -8.90
CA GLY A 57 -9.30 4.72 -7.80
C GLY A 57 -8.26 4.35 -6.73
N LYS A 58 -7.55 3.22 -6.86
CA LYS A 58 -6.43 2.84 -5.98
C LYS A 58 -5.09 3.13 -6.66
N LEU A 59 -4.09 3.43 -5.85
CA LEU A 59 -2.71 3.71 -6.21
C LEU A 59 -1.83 2.52 -5.84
N CYS A 60 -0.75 2.32 -6.59
CA CYS A 60 0.22 1.28 -6.28
C CYS A 60 1.34 1.84 -5.39
N ASP A 61 1.49 1.26 -4.21
CA ASP A 61 2.63 1.39 -3.34
C ASP A 61 3.44 0.08 -3.35
N ALA A 62 4.77 0.17 -3.43
CA ALA A 62 5.62 -1.01 -3.55
C ALA A 62 5.71 -1.84 -2.24
N ALA A 63 5.43 -1.24 -1.09
CA ALA A 63 5.51 -1.88 0.22
C ALA A 63 4.13 -2.25 0.79
N LEU A 64 3.10 -1.47 0.46
CA LEU A 64 1.74 -1.62 0.98
C LEU A 64 0.80 -2.28 -0.04
N GLY A 65 1.21 -2.36 -1.32
CA GLY A 65 0.36 -2.86 -2.40
C GLY A 65 -0.63 -1.81 -2.89
N CYS A 66 -1.88 -2.21 -3.10
CA CYS A 66 -2.91 -1.30 -3.61
C CYS A 66 -3.55 -0.49 -2.49
N VAL A 67 -3.29 0.82 -2.50
CA VAL A 67 -3.66 1.77 -1.46
C VAL A 67 -4.62 2.84 -1.97
N ASP A 68 -5.36 3.52 -1.09
CA ASP A 68 -6.20 4.67 -1.46
C ASP A 68 -5.37 5.92 -1.79
N CYS A 69 -4.24 6.07 -1.13
CA CYS A 69 -3.44 7.28 -1.20
C CYS A 69 -1.94 6.99 -1.11
N LEU A 70 -1.14 7.83 -1.76
CA LEU A 70 0.31 7.92 -1.51
C LEU A 70 0.65 9.23 -0.76
N THR A 71 -0.22 10.23 -0.90
CA THR A 71 -0.09 11.56 -0.29
C THR A 71 -1.47 12.10 0.08
N ASP A 72 -1.51 13.11 0.94
CA ASP A 72 -2.76 13.78 1.37
C ASP A 72 -3.54 14.36 0.18
N ALA A 73 -2.86 14.72 -0.91
CA ALA A 73 -3.49 15.23 -2.12
C ALA A 73 -4.34 14.19 -2.86
N ASN A 74 -4.16 12.90 -2.58
CA ASN A 74 -5.02 11.84 -3.11
C ASN A 74 -6.33 11.70 -2.32
N CYS A 75 -6.40 12.29 -1.13
CA CYS A 75 -7.54 12.19 -0.24
C CYS A 75 -8.46 13.42 -0.35
N GLY A 76 -9.74 13.27 0.00
CA GLY A 76 -10.75 14.31 -0.20
C GLY A 76 -11.97 14.16 0.70
N GLY A 77 -12.84 15.17 0.68
CA GLY A 77 -14.01 15.23 1.55
C GLY A 77 -13.62 15.30 3.03
N SER A 78 -14.22 14.44 3.86
CA SER A 78 -13.94 14.35 5.29
C SER A 78 -12.69 13.53 5.63
N LYS A 79 -12.16 12.75 4.68
CA LYS A 79 -10.94 11.96 4.84
C LYS A 79 -9.81 12.65 4.09
N LYS A 80 -9.05 13.50 4.77
CA LYS A 80 -8.08 14.42 4.14
C LYS A 80 -6.63 13.97 4.27
N PHE A 81 -6.35 13.00 5.12
CA PHE A 81 -5.00 12.59 5.45
C PHE A 81 -4.71 11.23 4.87
N CYS A 82 -3.58 11.10 4.19
CA CYS A 82 -3.05 9.81 3.80
C CYS A 82 -2.25 9.22 4.95
N ILE A 83 -2.66 8.04 5.41
CA ILE A 83 -2.08 7.38 6.57
C ILE A 83 -1.84 5.92 6.19
N GLN A 84 -0.58 5.61 5.90
CA GLN A 84 -0.13 4.25 5.54
C GLN A 84 -0.95 3.60 4.41
N GLY A 85 -1.31 4.40 3.42
CA GLY A 85 -2.04 3.95 2.24
C GLY A 85 -3.54 4.21 2.29
N ASP A 86 -4.11 4.46 3.47
CA ASP A 86 -5.55 4.67 3.61
C ASP A 86 -5.88 6.14 3.88
N CYS A 87 -6.98 6.62 3.30
CA CYS A 87 -7.44 7.99 3.57
C CYS A 87 -8.19 8.04 4.92
N GLY A 88 -7.59 8.70 5.89
CA GLY A 88 -8.15 8.96 7.22
C GLY A 88 -8.72 10.38 7.37
N ALA A 89 -9.63 10.54 8.31
CA ALA A 89 -10.17 11.84 8.71
C ALA A 89 -9.27 12.58 9.71
N CYS A 90 -8.45 11.86 10.48
CA CYS A 90 -7.58 12.45 11.50
C CYS A 90 -6.25 11.69 11.64
N ARG A 91 -5.21 12.40 12.05
CA ARG A 91 -3.94 11.82 12.53
C ARG A 91 -3.81 11.96 14.04
N THR A 92 -4.42 13.02 14.58
CA THR A 92 -4.37 13.40 15.99
C THR A 92 -5.71 13.98 16.42
N ASN A 93 -5.93 14.10 17.73
CA ASN A 93 -7.12 14.75 18.27
C ASN A 93 -7.28 16.22 17.82
N ALA A 94 -6.20 16.88 17.41
CA ALA A 94 -6.25 18.27 16.93
C ALA A 94 -6.96 18.40 15.57
N ASP A 95 -7.06 17.31 14.81
CA ASP A 95 -7.77 17.28 13.53
C ASP A 95 -9.29 17.16 13.71
N CYS A 96 -9.74 16.90 14.94
CA CYS A 96 -11.11 16.56 15.27
C CYS A 96 -11.88 17.73 15.92
N GLY A 97 -13.18 17.78 15.65
CA GLY A 97 -14.09 18.80 16.19
C GLY A 97 -14.67 18.43 17.55
N ALA A 98 -15.31 19.39 18.22
CA ALA A 98 -15.83 19.23 19.58
C ALA A 98 -16.89 18.10 19.74
N ALA A 99 -17.62 17.75 18.69
CA ALA A 99 -18.63 16.68 18.72
C ALA A 99 -18.01 15.27 18.78
N ALA A 100 -16.79 15.12 18.27
CA ALA A 100 -16.06 13.85 18.20
C ALA A 100 -14.57 14.13 18.34
N PRO A 101 -14.08 14.47 19.55
CA PRO A 101 -12.76 15.07 19.74
C PRO A 101 -11.58 14.08 19.73
N SER A 102 -11.84 12.78 19.75
CA SER A 102 -10.80 11.75 19.83
C SER A 102 -10.56 11.11 18.47
N CYS A 103 -9.31 11.16 18.00
CA CYS A 103 -8.89 10.44 16.81
C CYS A 103 -8.53 9.00 17.18
N TRP A 104 -9.22 8.02 16.58
CA TRP A 104 -8.93 6.62 16.86
C TRP A 104 -7.87 6.10 15.89
N PRO A 105 -6.74 5.54 16.38
CA PRO A 105 -5.63 5.15 15.52
C PRO A 105 -5.91 3.87 14.71
N GLY A 106 -6.99 3.14 15.03
CA GLY A 106 -7.36 1.91 14.33
C GLY A 106 -8.09 2.14 13.01
N ASP A 107 -8.92 3.18 12.93
CA ASP A 107 -9.71 3.51 11.72
C ASP A 107 -9.41 4.92 11.17
N HIS A 108 -8.62 5.70 11.90
CA HIS A 108 -8.27 7.09 11.57
C HIS A 108 -9.50 8.00 11.36
N GLU A 109 -10.60 7.72 12.06
CA GLU A 109 -11.76 8.60 12.15
C GLU A 109 -11.87 9.30 13.51
N CYS A 110 -12.62 10.41 13.51
CA CYS A 110 -12.92 11.17 14.71
C CYS A 110 -14.15 10.57 15.40
N HIS A 111 -14.00 10.22 16.67
CA HIS A 111 -15.03 9.60 17.50
C HIS A 111 -15.24 10.39 18.80
N PRO A 112 -16.36 10.15 19.50
CA PRO A 112 -16.49 10.52 20.90
C PRO A 112 -15.37 9.90 21.74
N SER A 113 -14.88 10.62 22.74
CA SER A 113 -13.90 10.06 23.67
C SER A 113 -14.50 8.88 24.43
N CYS A 114 -13.77 7.76 24.46
CA CYS A 114 -14.14 6.63 25.29
C CYS A 114 -13.98 6.98 26.78
N THR A 115 -14.80 6.36 27.63
CA THR A 115 -14.68 6.48 29.10
C THR A 115 -14.34 5.14 29.75
N SER A 116 -14.58 4.03 29.05
CA SER A 116 -14.20 2.68 29.47
C SER A 116 -14.17 1.77 28.25
N GLY A 117 -13.66 0.54 28.40
CA GLY A 117 -13.68 -0.46 27.34
C GLY A 117 -15.10 -0.81 26.83
N ALA A 118 -16.14 -0.60 27.65
CA ALA A 118 -17.53 -0.80 27.26
C ALA A 118 -18.05 0.26 26.27
N SER A 119 -17.37 1.41 26.17
CA SER A 119 -17.69 2.46 25.20
C SER A 119 -17.18 2.14 23.79
N CYS A 120 -16.34 1.12 23.66
CA CYS A 120 -15.63 0.84 22.43
C CYS A 120 -16.29 -0.29 21.62
N PRO A 121 -16.42 -0.14 20.30
CA PRO A 121 -17.04 -1.13 19.43
C PRO A 121 -16.11 -2.28 19.09
N GLY A 122 -16.70 -3.44 18.77
CA GLY A 122 -16.00 -4.58 18.19
C GLY A 122 -14.83 -5.08 19.03
N ASP A 123 -13.68 -5.26 18.39
CA ASP A 123 -12.48 -5.79 19.04
C ASP A 123 -11.66 -4.75 19.81
N ALA A 124 -11.95 -3.46 19.60
CA ALA A 124 -11.26 -2.31 20.19
C ALA A 124 -11.63 -2.10 21.68
N ARG A 125 -11.61 -3.16 22.49
CA ARG A 125 -12.13 -3.22 23.86
C ARG A 125 -11.35 -2.41 24.91
N LEU A 126 -10.25 -1.76 24.53
CA LEU A 126 -9.44 -0.97 25.45
C LEU A 126 -9.71 0.51 25.23
N CYS A 127 -10.00 1.23 26.33
CA CYS A 127 -10.08 2.67 26.29
C CYS A 127 -8.77 3.28 26.80
N ASP A 128 -8.09 4.06 25.96
CA ASP A 128 -6.98 4.88 26.41
C ASP A 128 -7.48 6.20 26.97
N ALA A 129 -7.60 6.29 28.29
CA ALA A 129 -8.08 7.48 28.98
C ALA A 129 -7.25 8.74 28.71
N ALA A 130 -5.99 8.62 28.28
CA ALA A 130 -5.14 9.78 27.96
C ALA A 130 -5.54 10.45 26.65
N THR A 131 -5.97 9.68 25.66
CA THR A 131 -6.33 10.17 24.31
C THR A 131 -7.83 10.13 24.03
N GLY A 132 -8.59 9.40 24.87
CA GLY A 132 -9.99 9.07 24.64
C GLY A 132 -10.19 8.10 23.47
N ALA A 133 -9.13 7.43 23.01
CA ALA A 133 -9.18 6.53 21.86
C ALA A 133 -9.49 5.09 22.28
N CYS A 134 -10.30 4.41 21.47
CA CYS A 134 -10.48 2.97 21.56
C CYS A 134 -9.38 2.23 20.79
N LEU A 135 -8.82 1.22 21.43
CA LEU A 135 -7.68 0.43 20.92
C LEU A 135 -8.03 -1.06 21.07
N GLU A 136 -7.53 -1.89 20.16
CA GLU A 136 -7.52 -3.35 20.34
C GLU A 136 -6.44 -3.75 21.35
N CYS A 137 -5.31 -3.04 21.35
CA CYS A 137 -4.16 -3.32 22.21
C CYS A 137 -3.41 -2.05 22.64
N LYS A 138 -2.79 -2.12 23.81
CA LYS A 138 -1.77 -1.16 24.27
C LYS A 138 -0.39 -1.82 24.38
N ALA A 139 -0.36 -3.13 24.58
CA ALA A 139 0.82 -3.97 24.58
C ALA A 139 0.52 -5.34 23.95
N SER A 140 1.55 -6.06 23.50
CA SER A 140 1.39 -7.37 22.84
C SER A 140 0.69 -8.42 23.72
N THR A 141 0.71 -8.26 25.04
CA THR A 141 -0.05 -9.11 25.97
C THR A 141 -1.57 -9.03 25.76
N ASP A 142 -2.08 -7.92 25.24
CA ASP A 142 -3.51 -7.72 24.95
C ASP A 142 -3.97 -8.52 23.71
N CYS A 143 -2.99 -8.92 22.89
CA CYS A 143 -3.18 -9.65 21.64
C CYS A 143 -3.06 -11.18 21.80
N ALA A 144 -2.79 -11.67 23.02
CA ALA A 144 -2.63 -13.09 23.28
C ALA A 144 -3.86 -13.90 22.84
N GLY A 145 -3.63 -14.97 22.06
CA GLY A 145 -4.67 -15.89 21.60
C GLY A 145 -5.51 -15.41 20.40
N ARG A 146 -5.18 -14.26 19.78
CA ARG A 146 -5.93 -13.69 18.65
C ARG A 146 -5.45 -14.11 17.26
N GLY A 147 -4.36 -14.87 17.16
CA GLY A 147 -3.70 -15.20 15.88
C GLY A 147 -2.63 -14.17 15.51
N ASP A 148 -2.89 -12.89 15.77
CA ASP A 148 -1.99 -11.75 15.61
C ASP A 148 -1.35 -11.36 16.96
N PRO A 149 -0.12 -11.79 17.30
CA PRO A 149 0.39 -11.70 18.69
C PRO A 149 1.02 -10.35 19.06
N ILE A 150 1.24 -9.44 18.11
CA ILE A 150 2.00 -8.21 18.34
C ILE A 150 1.08 -7.02 18.39
N CYS A 151 1.28 -6.12 19.37
CA CYS A 151 0.58 -4.85 19.37
C CYS A 151 1.34 -3.79 18.57
N ASN A 152 0.74 -3.32 17.47
CA ASN A 152 1.20 -2.12 16.80
C ASN A 152 0.68 -0.90 17.57
N THR A 153 1.50 -0.36 18.47
CA THR A 153 1.12 0.76 19.34
C THR A 153 0.85 2.07 18.60
N ALA A 154 1.35 2.24 17.37
CA ALA A 154 1.03 3.41 16.55
C ALA A 154 -0.40 3.36 16.00
N ARG A 155 -0.94 2.15 15.77
CA ARG A 155 -2.31 1.91 15.28
C ARG A 155 -3.28 1.48 16.39
N GLY A 156 -2.76 1.06 17.54
CA GLY A 156 -3.56 0.43 18.60
C GLY A 156 -4.19 -0.90 18.16
N LYS A 157 -3.59 -1.61 17.20
CA LYS A 157 -4.11 -2.85 16.60
C LYS A 157 -3.20 -4.04 16.82
N CYS A 158 -3.81 -5.22 16.96
CA CYS A 158 -3.06 -6.47 16.95
C CYS A 158 -2.69 -6.84 15.52
N VAL A 159 -1.42 -7.19 15.30
CA VAL A 159 -0.84 -7.50 14.00
C VAL A 159 0.03 -8.76 14.08
N ASP A 160 0.19 -9.45 12.96
CA ASP A 160 1.13 -10.57 12.84
C ASP A 160 2.58 -10.11 13.04
N CYS A 161 2.92 -8.92 12.55
CA CYS A 161 4.26 -8.38 12.56
C CYS A 161 4.31 -6.85 12.65
N ALA A 162 5.31 -6.32 13.36
CA ALA A 162 5.70 -4.92 13.27
C ALA A 162 6.88 -4.74 12.30
N THR A 163 7.72 -5.78 12.17
CA THR A 163 8.91 -5.83 11.35
C THR A 163 9.05 -7.20 10.71
N ALA A 164 9.91 -7.32 9.68
CA ALA A 164 10.19 -8.61 9.06
C ALA A 164 10.77 -9.66 10.01
N ALA A 165 11.42 -9.23 11.12
CA ALA A 165 12.00 -10.14 12.11
C ALA A 165 10.94 -10.88 12.95
N ASP A 166 9.72 -10.34 13.01
CA ASP A 166 8.61 -10.96 13.72
C ASP A 166 7.99 -12.12 12.93
N CYS A 167 8.27 -12.19 11.64
CA CYS A 167 7.67 -13.16 10.75
C CYS A 167 8.43 -14.49 10.68
N PRO A 168 7.72 -15.62 10.51
CA PRO A 168 8.35 -16.92 10.33
C PRO A 168 9.08 -17.00 8.99
N SER A 169 10.07 -17.89 8.90
CA SER A 169 10.86 -18.10 7.66
C SER A 169 10.01 -18.47 6.43
N ALA A 170 8.83 -19.06 6.63
CA ALA A 170 7.90 -19.38 5.56
C ALA A 170 7.19 -18.15 4.96
N LYS A 171 7.13 -17.02 5.70
CA LYS A 171 6.49 -15.75 5.31
C LYS A 171 7.35 -14.57 5.79
N PRO A 172 8.61 -14.42 5.33
CA PRO A 172 9.63 -13.61 6.00
C PRO A 172 9.46 -12.09 5.84
N ARG A 173 8.41 -11.62 5.17
CA ARG A 173 8.19 -10.20 4.88
C ARG A 173 7.03 -9.68 5.69
N CYS A 174 7.18 -8.50 6.29
CA CYS A 174 6.08 -7.80 6.95
C CYS A 174 5.59 -6.66 6.06
N VAL A 175 4.31 -6.67 5.68
CA VAL A 175 3.73 -5.69 4.73
C VAL A 175 2.43 -5.09 5.23
N GLY A 176 2.07 -3.95 4.64
CA GLY A 176 0.75 -3.33 4.80
C GLY A 176 0.39 -3.01 6.25
N GLU A 177 -0.72 -3.60 6.68
CA GLU A 177 -1.26 -3.43 8.04
C GLU A 177 -0.53 -4.24 9.11
N GLY A 178 0.58 -4.91 8.77
CA GLY A 178 1.35 -5.75 9.71
C GLY A 178 1.08 -7.23 9.50
N LYS A 179 0.96 -7.66 8.24
CA LYS A 179 0.78 -9.07 7.86
C LYS A 179 2.07 -9.68 7.37
N CYS A 180 2.32 -10.92 7.78
CA CYS A 180 3.45 -11.68 7.26
C CYS A 180 3.12 -12.30 5.91
N VAL A 181 3.94 -12.05 4.90
CA VAL A 181 3.79 -12.56 3.53
C VAL A 181 5.08 -13.24 3.05
N GLN A 182 4.95 -14.10 2.04
CA GLN A 182 6.09 -14.81 1.47
C GLN A 182 6.97 -13.91 0.62
N CYS A 183 6.35 -12.99 -0.13
CA CYS A 183 7.02 -12.18 -1.13
C CYS A 183 6.40 -10.79 -1.24
N THR A 184 7.20 -9.83 -1.69
CA THR A 184 6.72 -8.51 -2.14
C THR A 184 7.07 -8.26 -3.60
N THR A 185 8.01 -9.05 -4.12
CA THR A 185 8.49 -9.04 -5.50
C THR A 185 8.72 -10.47 -5.99
N ASN A 186 8.79 -10.66 -7.31
CA ASN A 186 9.11 -11.98 -7.88
C ASN A 186 10.52 -12.45 -7.50
N ALA A 187 11.43 -11.53 -7.15
CA ALA A 187 12.79 -11.86 -6.71
C ALA A 187 12.83 -12.54 -5.33
N ASP A 188 11.75 -12.43 -4.55
CA ASP A 188 11.60 -13.16 -3.28
C ASP A 188 11.19 -14.64 -3.50
N CYS A 189 10.75 -14.97 -4.71
CA CYS A 189 10.23 -16.27 -5.10
C CYS A 189 11.25 -17.05 -5.93
N GLY A 190 11.09 -18.38 -5.99
CA GLY A 190 12.02 -19.25 -6.71
C GLY A 190 11.48 -20.66 -6.92
N GLY A 191 12.27 -21.49 -7.59
CA GLY A 191 11.90 -22.87 -7.90
C GLY A 191 10.65 -22.96 -8.78
N THR A 192 9.70 -23.79 -8.40
CA THR A 192 8.45 -24.03 -9.14
C THR A 192 7.38 -22.95 -8.94
N THR A 193 7.61 -21.98 -8.06
CA THR A 193 6.70 -20.86 -7.80
C THR A 193 7.46 -19.54 -7.90
N PRO A 194 7.87 -19.09 -9.11
CA PRO A 194 8.76 -17.94 -9.30
C PRO A 194 8.05 -16.59 -9.27
N LEU A 195 6.72 -16.53 -9.24
CA LEU A 195 5.96 -15.28 -9.30
C LEU A 195 5.38 -14.94 -7.94
N CYS A 196 5.35 -13.66 -7.60
CA CYS A 196 4.69 -13.19 -6.40
C CYS A 196 3.29 -12.66 -6.74
N ASN A 197 2.25 -13.16 -6.08
CA ASN A 197 0.89 -12.68 -6.29
C ASN A 197 0.55 -11.46 -5.42
N ARG A 198 -0.62 -10.87 -5.65
CA ARG A 198 -1.10 -9.68 -4.91
C ARG A 198 -1.33 -9.93 -3.41
N GLU A 199 -1.48 -11.18 -2.99
CA GLU A 199 -1.64 -11.58 -1.59
C GLU A 199 -0.27 -11.81 -0.92
N GLY A 200 0.83 -11.57 -1.64
CA GLY A 200 2.19 -11.78 -1.17
C GLY A 200 2.55 -13.26 -1.03
N SER A 201 1.94 -14.13 -1.83
CA SER A 201 2.26 -15.56 -1.90
C SER A 201 3.01 -15.90 -3.19
N CYS A 202 4.00 -16.78 -3.10
CA CYS A 202 4.68 -17.27 -4.29
C CYS A 202 3.80 -18.28 -5.03
N THR A 203 3.65 -18.09 -6.34
CA THR A 203 2.81 -18.87 -7.25
C THR A 203 3.58 -19.28 -8.50
N ALA A 204 3.14 -20.36 -9.14
CA ALA A 204 3.69 -20.79 -10.43
C ALA A 204 3.28 -19.86 -11.58
N CYS A 205 2.10 -19.23 -11.49
CA CYS A 205 1.51 -18.46 -12.58
C CYS A 205 0.55 -17.38 -12.05
N LEU A 206 0.45 -16.25 -12.75
CA LEU A 206 -0.59 -15.23 -12.51
C LEU A 206 -1.61 -15.21 -13.66
N SER A 207 -1.23 -15.77 -14.80
CA SER A 207 -1.99 -15.82 -16.04
C SER A 207 -1.55 -17.01 -16.89
N ASN A 208 -2.34 -17.37 -17.90
CA ASN A 208 -2.03 -18.50 -18.79
C ASN A 208 -0.70 -18.33 -19.55
N THR A 209 -0.22 -17.09 -19.75
CA THR A 209 1.05 -16.84 -20.43
C THR A 209 2.27 -17.21 -19.60
N ASP A 210 2.11 -17.35 -18.28
CA ASP A 210 3.20 -17.77 -17.38
C ASP A 210 3.42 -19.29 -17.43
N CYS A 211 2.49 -20.02 -18.04
CA CYS A 211 2.44 -21.46 -17.98
C CYS A 211 3.00 -22.13 -19.26
N PRO A 212 4.06 -22.94 -19.15
CA PRO A 212 4.61 -23.66 -20.29
C PRO A 212 3.75 -24.87 -20.70
N ALA A 213 3.84 -25.26 -21.97
CA ALA A 213 3.22 -26.51 -22.44
C ALA A 213 3.83 -27.73 -21.71
N PRO A 214 3.03 -28.78 -21.41
CA PRO A 214 1.62 -28.96 -21.78
C PRO A 214 0.60 -28.27 -20.85
N ALA A 215 1.02 -27.82 -19.68
CA ALA A 215 0.16 -27.26 -18.63
C ALA A 215 -0.12 -25.76 -18.85
N LYS A 216 -0.76 -25.40 -19.97
CA LYS A 216 -0.95 -24.02 -20.46
C LYS A 216 -1.96 -23.14 -19.69
N VAL A 217 -2.71 -23.70 -18.75
CA VAL A 217 -3.78 -23.00 -18.04
C VAL A 217 -3.32 -22.64 -16.63
N CYS A 218 -3.42 -21.38 -16.26
CA CYS A 218 -3.16 -20.94 -14.91
C CYS A 218 -4.44 -21.03 -14.07
N LYS A 219 -4.50 -22.03 -13.20
CA LYS A 219 -5.65 -22.26 -12.33
C LYS A 219 -5.48 -21.49 -11.02
N ASP A 220 -6.52 -20.71 -10.69
CA ASP A 220 -6.63 -19.91 -9.46
C ASP A 220 -5.44 -18.97 -9.20
N GLN A 221 -4.73 -18.54 -10.25
CA GLN A 221 -3.50 -17.73 -10.13
C GLN A 221 -2.44 -18.35 -9.20
N SER A 222 -2.43 -19.69 -9.11
CA SER A 222 -1.61 -20.44 -8.16
C SER A 222 -0.74 -21.51 -8.83
N ARG A 223 -1.30 -22.24 -9.78
CA ARG A 223 -0.64 -23.40 -10.40
C ARG A 223 -0.97 -23.56 -11.87
N CYS A 224 0.02 -24.03 -12.64
CA CYS A 224 -0.18 -24.41 -14.03
C CYS A 224 -0.80 -25.81 -14.14
N VAL A 225 -1.84 -25.92 -14.96
CA VAL A 225 -2.60 -27.14 -15.24
C VAL A 225 -2.86 -27.27 -16.73
N GLU A 226 -3.23 -28.45 -17.20
CA GLU A 226 -3.54 -28.68 -18.61
C GLU A 226 -4.88 -28.07 -19.01
N CYS A 227 -5.83 -28.05 -18.06
CA CYS A 227 -7.20 -27.60 -18.24
C CYS A 227 -7.81 -27.05 -16.94
N ASP A 228 -8.75 -26.11 -17.07
CA ASP A 228 -9.72 -25.77 -16.03
C ASP A 228 -11.11 -26.32 -16.36
N ARG A 229 -11.41 -26.47 -17.66
CA ARG A 229 -12.66 -27.04 -18.18
C ARG A 229 -12.39 -28.03 -19.31
N ASP A 230 -13.38 -28.86 -19.63
CA ASP A 230 -13.32 -29.86 -20.72
C ASP A 230 -12.87 -29.23 -22.07
N GLU A 231 -13.24 -27.98 -22.32
CA GLU A 231 -12.94 -27.23 -23.55
C GLU A 231 -11.47 -26.87 -23.72
N ASP A 232 -10.70 -26.82 -22.63
CA ASP A 232 -9.26 -26.57 -22.67
C ASP A 232 -8.49 -27.80 -23.17
N CYS A 233 -9.13 -28.96 -23.20
CA CYS A 233 -8.51 -30.22 -23.54
C CYS A 233 -8.56 -30.52 -25.04
N PRO A 234 -7.51 -31.18 -25.59
CA PRO A 234 -7.54 -31.62 -26.97
C PRO A 234 -8.59 -32.73 -27.16
N ALA A 235 -9.09 -32.89 -28.40
CA ALA A 235 -10.09 -33.90 -28.75
C ALA A 235 -9.67 -35.35 -28.38
N ALA A 236 -8.37 -35.61 -28.26
CA ALA A 236 -7.83 -36.90 -27.83
C ALA A 236 -8.10 -37.21 -26.34
N THR A 237 -8.30 -36.21 -25.50
CA THR A 237 -8.52 -36.34 -24.05
C THR A 237 -9.54 -35.31 -23.58
N PRO A 238 -10.81 -35.39 -23.99
CA PRO A 238 -11.76 -34.27 -23.91
C PRO A 238 -12.29 -33.96 -22.51
N LYS A 239 -11.88 -34.68 -21.46
CA LYS A 239 -12.37 -34.49 -20.09
C LYS A 239 -11.33 -33.87 -19.19
N CYS A 240 -11.70 -32.79 -18.50
CA CYS A 240 -10.87 -32.19 -17.47
C CYS A 240 -11.20 -32.78 -16.11
N ARG A 241 -10.22 -33.44 -15.47
CA ARG A 241 -10.36 -33.92 -14.09
C ARG A 241 -10.13 -32.77 -13.10
N ASP A 242 -10.71 -32.82 -11.90
CA ASP A 242 -10.52 -31.80 -10.84
C ASP A 242 -9.03 -31.46 -10.52
N GLY A 243 -8.11 -32.38 -10.81
CA GLY A 243 -6.67 -32.16 -10.72
C GLY A 243 -6.07 -31.22 -11.78
N GLY A 244 -6.82 -30.85 -12.81
CA GLY A 244 -6.37 -30.04 -13.95
C GLY A 244 -5.61 -30.85 -15.00
N GLN A 245 -5.99 -32.12 -15.19
CA GLN A 245 -5.39 -33.03 -16.17
C GLN A 245 -6.44 -33.46 -17.18
N CYS A 246 -6.06 -33.52 -18.45
CA CYS A 246 -6.95 -33.98 -19.52
C CYS A 246 -6.95 -35.51 -19.63
N THR A 247 -8.12 -36.13 -19.66
CA THR A 247 -8.28 -37.59 -19.73
C THR A 247 -9.26 -38.00 -20.83
N VAL A 248 -9.14 -39.26 -21.30
CA VAL A 248 -9.98 -39.83 -22.38
C VAL A 248 -11.41 -40.14 -21.93
N LYS A 249 -11.62 -40.55 -20.68
CA LYS A 249 -12.91 -40.73 -20.01
C LYS A 249 -12.68 -41.12 -18.55
#